data_AF-A0A137Q2K5-F1
#
_entry.id   AF-A0A137Q2K5-F1
#
_cell.length_a   1.000
_cell.length_b   1.000
_cell.length_c   1.000
_cell.angle_alpha   90.00
_cell.angle_beta   90.00
_cell.angle_gamma   90.00
#
_symmetry.space_group_name_H-M   'P 1'
#
loop_
_entity.id
_entity.type
_entity.pdbx_description
1 polymer ?
#
loop_
_entity_poly.entity_id
_entity_poly.type
_entity_poly.pdbx_seq_one_letter_code
_entity_poly.pdbx_strand_id
1 'polypeptide(L)'
;MDNAMEINIMGTISNFLKKCDIVYPRNIQVDEAFHKDCYADAARRGIDIELISESLEAGIGLVDTSYHHLEHRSTQIFIAVWSGLMTHLDYQYEVYADGLKEFSTRFINQQPQLYPVLDQVVDMSKEFKEHWGLLGANLLHGAQLDFLSSLVIDHSIRDIEIQNSGTLRFPQFTRRVSGIGRVYAFYAFPPDLGLKDWIQVYPDLVDYICFVNDLLSFYMEELTGNSANCVSMGAKSKGITKIEALKQLADLAADSYCRGSKLLQSHPRALDAFRSFCAGYVGSHAIGTRYKLAELGL
;
A
#
# COMPACT_ATOMS: atom_id res chain seq x y z
N MET A 1 -16.94 -19.29 5.19
CA MET A 1 -16.05 -19.81 4.12
C MET A 1 -15.87 -21.31 4.33
N ASP A 2 -15.77 -22.12 3.28
CA ASP A 2 -15.48 -23.56 3.42
C ASP A 2 -13.98 -23.78 3.68
N ASN A 3 -13.64 -24.78 4.50
CA ASN A 3 -12.28 -25.20 4.85
C ASN A 3 -11.40 -25.41 3.60
N ALA A 4 -11.98 -25.90 2.50
CA ALA A 4 -11.27 -26.05 1.23
C ALA A 4 -10.74 -24.71 0.67
N MET A 5 -11.48 -23.62 0.81
CA MET A 5 -11.05 -22.28 0.37
C MET A 5 -9.88 -21.79 1.23
N GLU A 6 -9.98 -21.95 2.55
CA GLU A 6 -8.92 -21.55 3.50
C GLU A 6 -7.60 -22.26 3.23
N ILE A 7 -7.65 -23.59 3.04
CA ILE A 7 -6.48 -24.40 2.67
C ILE A 7 -5.86 -23.91 1.35
N ASN A 8 -6.69 -23.56 0.36
CA ASN A 8 -6.19 -23.06 -0.93
C ASN A 8 -5.56 -21.67 -0.81
N ILE A 9 -6.13 -20.77 0.00
CA ILE A 9 -5.56 -19.43 0.25
C ILE A 9 -4.22 -19.58 0.95
N MET A 10 -4.17 -20.34 2.06
CA MET A 10 -2.95 -20.62 2.81
C MET A 10 -1.85 -21.20 1.90
N GLY A 11 -2.16 -22.26 1.15
CA GLY A 11 -1.20 -22.89 0.23
C GLY A 11 -0.71 -21.95 -0.88
N THR A 12 -1.55 -21.02 -1.35
CA THR A 12 -1.17 -20.02 -2.35
C THR A 12 -0.20 -19.00 -1.77
N ILE A 13 -0.48 -18.48 -0.57
CA ILE A 13 0.41 -17.53 0.14
C ILE A 13 1.75 -18.21 0.47
N SER A 14 1.74 -19.44 1.03
CA SER A 14 2.98 -20.16 1.36
C SER A 14 3.85 -20.42 0.12
N ASN A 15 3.25 -20.73 -1.03
CA ASN A 15 3.99 -20.89 -2.28
C ASN A 15 4.58 -19.57 -2.78
N PHE A 16 3.84 -18.46 -2.68
CA PHE A 16 4.36 -17.12 -2.99
C PHE A 16 5.59 -16.79 -2.13
N LEU A 17 5.48 -16.95 -0.81
CA LEU A 17 6.56 -16.68 0.13
C LEU A 17 7.81 -17.50 -0.19
N LYS A 18 7.63 -18.79 -0.48
CA LYS A 18 8.72 -19.69 -0.90
C LYS A 18 9.40 -19.24 -2.20
N LYS A 19 8.63 -18.77 -3.20
CA LYS A 19 9.19 -18.27 -4.47
C LYS A 19 10.02 -17.00 -4.28
N CYS A 20 9.62 -16.16 -3.33
CA CYS A 20 10.32 -14.91 -3.01
C CYS A 20 11.46 -15.08 -1.99
N ASP A 21 11.69 -16.28 -1.47
CA ASP A 21 12.62 -16.53 -0.35
C ASP A 21 12.32 -15.64 0.87
N ILE A 22 11.03 -15.39 1.13
CA ILE A 22 10.55 -14.61 2.28
C ILE A 22 10.05 -15.57 3.33
N VAL A 23 10.63 -15.51 4.52
CA VAL A 23 10.13 -16.23 5.69
C VAL A 23 8.92 -15.47 6.24
N TYR A 24 7.80 -16.17 6.48
CA TYR A 24 6.64 -15.53 7.09
C TYR A 24 7.02 -15.02 8.49
N PRO A 25 6.90 -13.72 8.75
CA PRO A 25 7.35 -13.16 10.01
C PRO A 25 6.33 -13.45 11.10
N ARG A 26 6.84 -13.81 12.29
CA ARG A 26 6.04 -14.16 13.47
C ARG A 26 6.52 -13.35 14.66
N ASN A 27 5.63 -13.08 15.60
CA ASN A 27 5.93 -12.36 16.84
C ASN A 27 6.61 -11.00 16.63
N ILE A 28 6.23 -10.28 15.58
CA ILE A 28 6.72 -8.92 15.35
C ILE A 28 6.23 -8.04 16.51
N GLN A 29 7.14 -7.27 17.09
CA GLN A 29 6.85 -6.25 18.08
C GLN A 29 7.24 -4.90 17.51
N VAL A 30 6.30 -3.95 17.53
CA VAL A 30 6.54 -2.58 17.11
C VAL A 30 7.45 -1.89 18.13
N ASP A 31 8.44 -1.13 17.67
CA ASP A 31 9.30 -0.34 18.55
C ASP A 31 8.49 0.71 19.34
N GLU A 32 8.47 0.57 20.67
CA GLU A 32 7.70 1.45 21.56
C GLU A 32 8.14 2.92 21.49
N ALA A 33 9.44 3.19 21.27
CA ALA A 33 9.93 4.54 21.13
C ALA A 33 9.48 5.15 19.80
N PHE A 34 9.46 4.35 18.72
CA PHE A 34 8.95 4.77 17.42
C PHE A 34 7.47 5.08 17.44
N HIS A 35 6.71 4.19 18.06
CA HIS A 35 5.29 4.39 18.28
C HIS A 35 5.02 5.73 18.97
N LYS A 36 5.70 5.99 20.09
CA LYS A 36 5.59 7.25 20.83
C LYS A 36 5.99 8.47 20.00
N ASP A 37 7.07 8.38 19.23
CA ASP A 37 7.55 9.47 18.37
C ASP A 37 6.50 9.81 17.28
N CYS A 38 5.85 8.80 16.69
CA CYS A 38 4.79 9.00 15.70
C CYS A 38 3.56 9.68 16.27
N TYR A 39 3.09 9.26 17.45
CA TYR A 39 1.97 9.93 18.13
C TYR A 39 2.31 11.36 18.53
N ALA A 40 3.53 11.61 19.01
CA ALA A 40 3.99 12.95 19.33
C ALA A 40 4.05 13.85 18.09
N ASP A 41 4.52 13.33 16.95
CA ASP A 41 4.57 14.09 15.70
C ASP A 41 3.18 14.39 15.14
N ALA A 42 2.26 13.41 15.15
CA ALA A 42 0.88 13.63 14.73
C ALA A 42 0.19 14.70 15.60
N ALA A 43 0.40 14.67 16.92
CA ALA A 43 -0.14 15.68 17.84
C ALA A 43 0.49 17.06 17.61
N ARG A 44 1.80 17.12 17.37
CA ARG A 44 2.53 18.36 17.03
C ARG A 44 2.01 19.00 15.74
N ARG A 45 1.57 18.19 14.77
CA ARG A 45 0.94 18.64 13.51
C ARG A 45 -0.49 19.15 13.70
N GLY A 46 -1.07 18.96 14.89
CA GLY A 46 -2.48 19.28 15.14
C GLY A 46 -3.44 18.32 14.46
N ILE A 47 -3.00 17.09 14.14
CA ILE A 47 -3.88 16.03 13.67
C ILE A 47 -4.68 15.52 14.87
N ASP A 48 -5.98 15.33 14.68
CA ASP A 48 -6.86 14.75 15.69
C ASP A 48 -6.50 13.27 15.91
N ILE A 49 -5.78 13.00 16.99
CA ILE A 49 -5.29 11.66 17.34
C ILE A 49 -6.44 10.69 17.62
N GLU A 50 -7.52 11.17 18.22
CA GLU A 50 -8.68 10.31 18.51
C GLU A 50 -9.29 9.82 17.19
N LEU A 51 -9.38 10.73 16.21
CA LEU A 51 -9.91 10.45 14.88
C LEU A 51 -9.06 9.43 14.10
N ILE A 52 -7.73 9.56 14.13
CA ILE A 52 -6.85 8.73 13.27
C ILE A 52 -6.18 7.56 14.00
N SER A 53 -6.41 7.36 15.30
CA SER A 53 -5.65 6.40 16.14
C SER A 53 -5.52 5.01 15.51
N GLU A 54 -6.62 4.37 15.12
CA GLU A 54 -6.59 3.03 14.49
C GLU A 54 -5.79 3.01 13.18
N SER A 55 -5.98 4.01 12.33
CA SER A 55 -5.24 4.13 11.08
C SER A 55 -3.77 4.47 11.29
N LEU A 56 -3.43 5.20 12.36
CA LEU A 56 -2.06 5.55 12.72
C LEU A 56 -1.29 4.31 13.16
N GLU A 57 -1.91 3.40 13.93
CA GLU A 57 -1.32 2.09 14.26
C GLU A 57 -0.96 1.29 13.00
N ALA A 58 -1.82 1.32 11.98
CA ALA A 58 -1.54 0.67 10.69
C ALA A 58 -0.34 1.33 9.98
N GLY A 59 -0.25 2.67 10.01
CA GLY A 59 0.88 3.42 9.46
C GLY A 59 2.21 3.15 10.19
N ILE A 60 2.17 3.10 11.54
CA ILE A 60 3.34 2.78 12.38
C ILE A 60 3.81 1.35 12.08
N GLY A 61 2.89 0.38 12.10
CA GLY A 61 3.23 -1.02 11.80
C GLY A 61 3.78 -1.21 10.39
N LEU A 62 3.27 -0.47 9.40
CA LEU A 62 3.83 -0.44 8.06
C LEU A 62 5.29 0.03 8.05
N VAL A 63 5.60 1.13 8.72
CA VAL A 63 6.94 1.71 8.72
C VAL A 63 7.95 0.91 9.51
N ASP A 64 7.56 0.46 10.70
CA ASP A 64 8.41 -0.31 11.60
C ASP A 64 8.87 -1.62 10.94
N THR A 65 8.01 -2.24 10.13
CA THR A 65 8.34 -3.46 9.40
C THR A 65 9.02 -3.19 8.06
N SER A 66 8.48 -2.28 7.25
CA SER A 66 8.80 -2.17 5.81
C SER A 66 9.86 -1.12 5.48
N TYR A 67 10.13 -0.18 6.39
CA TYR A 67 11.00 0.97 6.13
C TYR A 67 12.06 1.18 7.22
N HIS A 68 12.29 0.17 8.07
CA HIS A 68 13.32 0.20 9.12
C HIS A 68 14.75 0.41 8.57
N HIS A 69 14.99 0.05 7.31
CA HIS A 69 16.27 0.24 6.63
C HIS A 69 16.55 1.69 6.21
N LEU A 70 15.55 2.59 6.30
CA LEU A 70 15.78 4.02 6.04
C LEU A 70 16.57 4.65 7.19
N GLU A 71 17.62 5.40 6.86
CA GLU A 71 18.55 5.95 7.86
C GLU A 71 17.93 7.09 8.69
N HIS A 72 17.01 7.86 8.11
CA HIS A 72 16.46 9.06 8.73
C HIS A 72 15.15 8.78 9.46
N ARG A 73 15.21 8.79 10.79
CA ARG A 73 14.06 8.65 11.68
C ARG A 73 12.93 9.64 11.38
N SER A 74 13.24 10.89 11.05
CA SER A 74 12.23 11.89 10.67
C SER A 74 11.45 11.47 9.41
N THR A 75 12.09 10.81 8.45
CA THR A 75 11.44 10.31 7.23
C THR A 75 10.55 9.10 7.56
N GLN A 76 11.00 8.20 8.43
CA GLN A 76 10.16 7.10 8.92
C GLN A 76 8.90 7.62 9.62
N ILE A 77 9.04 8.57 10.54
CA ILE A 77 7.91 9.20 11.24
C ILE A 77 6.95 9.85 10.25
N PHE A 78 7.48 10.62 9.29
CA PHE A 78 6.67 11.24 8.23
C PHE A 78 5.85 10.19 7.47
N ILE A 79 6.49 9.10 7.02
CA ILE A 79 5.79 8.04 6.27
C ILE A 79 4.70 7.42 7.14
N ALA A 80 4.96 7.15 8.42
CA ALA A 80 4.00 6.49 9.31
C ALA A 80 2.75 7.35 9.52
N VAL A 81 2.95 8.64 9.84
CA VAL A 81 1.86 9.59 10.07
C VAL A 81 1.09 9.83 8.77
N TRP A 82 1.79 9.99 7.64
CA TRP A 82 1.16 10.18 6.33
C TRP A 82 0.34 8.96 5.91
N SER A 83 0.91 7.76 6.07
CA SER A 83 0.21 6.49 5.79
C SER A 83 -1.01 6.29 6.67
N GLY A 84 -0.93 6.67 7.95
CA GLY A 84 -2.09 6.67 8.84
C GLY A 84 -3.19 7.59 8.33
N LEU A 85 -2.84 8.84 7.99
CA LEU A 85 -3.78 9.81 7.44
C LEU A 85 -4.44 9.34 6.13
N MET A 86 -3.67 8.76 5.21
CA MET A 86 -4.22 8.19 3.97
C MET A 86 -5.15 7.01 4.23
N THR A 87 -4.80 6.14 5.18
CA THR A 87 -5.61 4.99 5.58
C THR A 87 -6.92 5.44 6.22
N HIS A 88 -6.89 6.50 7.05
CA HIS A 88 -8.09 7.11 7.61
C HIS A 88 -9.06 7.59 6.52
N LEU A 89 -8.55 8.30 5.51
CA LEU A 89 -9.36 8.81 4.41
C LEU A 89 -10.01 7.70 3.58
N ASP A 90 -9.31 6.58 3.39
CA ASP A 90 -9.86 5.38 2.74
C ASP A 90 -11.00 4.78 3.58
N TYR A 91 -10.77 4.57 4.88
CA TYR A 91 -11.77 3.96 5.78
C TYR A 91 -13.01 4.84 5.98
N GLN A 92 -12.83 6.15 6.01
CA GLN A 92 -13.87 7.14 6.27
C GLN A 92 -14.30 7.88 4.99
N TYR A 93 -14.15 7.25 3.81
CA TYR A 93 -14.46 7.87 2.52
C TYR A 93 -15.83 8.58 2.51
N GLU A 94 -16.89 7.92 3.01
CA GLU A 94 -18.25 8.45 2.97
C GLU A 94 -18.39 9.79 3.73
N VAL A 95 -17.54 10.04 4.73
CA VAL A 95 -17.51 11.29 5.50
C VAL A 95 -16.87 12.42 4.70
N TYR A 96 -15.93 12.11 3.82
CA TYR A 96 -15.08 13.07 3.11
C TYR A 96 -15.29 13.07 1.59
N ALA A 97 -16.32 12.39 1.09
CA ALA A 97 -16.48 12.09 -0.33
C ALA A 97 -16.55 13.35 -1.22
N ASP A 98 -17.21 14.42 -0.78
CA ASP A 98 -17.26 15.72 -1.45
C ASP A 98 -15.89 16.45 -1.38
N GLY A 99 -15.24 16.40 -0.23
CA GLY A 99 -13.87 16.89 -0.03
C GLY A 99 -12.87 16.25 -0.98
N LEU A 100 -12.90 14.93 -1.11
CA LEU A 100 -12.02 14.17 -2.00
C LEU A 100 -12.30 14.49 -3.48
N LYS A 101 -13.56 14.68 -3.88
CA LYS A 101 -13.93 15.09 -5.25
C LYS A 101 -13.40 16.47 -5.62
N GLU A 102 -13.37 17.41 -4.66
CA GLU A 102 -12.89 18.78 -4.87
C GLU A 102 -11.39 18.95 -4.61
N PHE A 103 -10.73 17.96 -4.01
CA PHE A 103 -9.40 18.09 -3.42
C PHE A 103 -8.38 18.70 -4.39
N SER A 104 -8.21 18.10 -5.57
CA SER A 104 -7.22 18.51 -6.56
C SER A 104 -7.47 19.93 -7.08
N THR A 105 -8.73 20.29 -7.31
CA THR A 105 -9.11 21.64 -7.76
C THR A 105 -8.79 22.68 -6.70
N ARG A 106 -9.14 22.41 -5.44
CA ARG A 106 -8.84 23.31 -4.30
C ARG A 106 -7.34 23.44 -4.08
N PHE A 107 -6.61 22.33 -4.14
CA PHE A 107 -5.16 22.28 -4.00
C PHE A 107 -4.46 23.15 -5.04
N ILE A 108 -4.82 23.01 -6.31
CA ILE A 108 -4.24 23.82 -7.41
C ILE A 108 -4.57 25.31 -7.25
N ASN A 109 -5.80 25.63 -6.84
CA ASN A 109 -6.25 27.00 -6.64
C ASN A 109 -5.81 27.61 -5.30
N GLN A 110 -5.02 26.89 -4.49
CA GLN A 110 -4.58 27.32 -3.15
C GLN A 110 -5.73 27.71 -2.24
N GLN A 111 -6.85 27.00 -2.36
CA GLN A 111 -8.02 27.15 -1.51
C GLN A 111 -7.93 26.20 -0.31
N PRO A 112 -8.47 26.58 0.87
CA PRO A 112 -8.65 25.63 1.96
C PRO A 112 -9.43 24.40 1.50
N GLN A 113 -9.04 23.24 2.00
CA GLN A 113 -9.78 22.01 1.79
C GLN A 113 -11.10 22.04 2.56
N LEU A 114 -12.04 21.17 2.18
CA LEU A 114 -13.36 21.15 2.83
C LEU A 114 -13.31 20.66 4.28
N TYR A 115 -12.29 19.88 4.63
CA TYR A 115 -12.14 19.27 5.94
C TYR A 115 -10.73 19.52 6.48
N PRO A 116 -10.57 19.79 7.80
CA PRO A 116 -9.25 19.96 8.40
C PRO A 116 -8.29 18.79 8.16
N VAL A 117 -8.82 17.55 8.14
CA VAL A 117 -8.01 16.35 7.85
C VAL A 117 -7.40 16.37 6.44
N LEU A 118 -8.08 17.00 5.47
CA LEU A 118 -7.57 17.17 4.11
C LEU A 118 -6.58 18.35 4.02
N ASP A 119 -6.76 19.40 4.81
CA ASP A 119 -5.75 20.47 4.96
C ASP A 119 -4.43 19.88 5.50
N GLN A 120 -4.50 18.93 6.43
CA GLN A 120 -3.32 18.21 6.93
C GLN A 120 -2.58 17.44 5.83
N VAL A 121 -3.30 16.86 4.86
CA VAL A 121 -2.69 16.22 3.69
C VAL A 121 -1.93 17.25 2.84
N VAL A 122 -2.51 18.43 2.64
CA VAL A 122 -1.86 19.52 1.91
C VAL A 122 -0.60 19.98 2.66
N ASP A 123 -0.68 20.16 3.98
CA ASP A 123 0.44 20.61 4.80
C ASP A 123 1.59 19.61 4.80
N MET A 124 1.32 18.32 5.00
CA MET A 124 2.35 17.27 4.93
C MET A 124 2.98 17.18 3.53
N SER A 125 2.20 17.39 2.46
CA SER A 125 2.74 17.33 1.09
C SER A 125 3.77 18.42 0.78
N LYS A 126 3.83 19.49 1.58
CA LYS A 126 4.84 20.55 1.45
C LYS A 126 6.24 20.05 1.84
N GLU A 127 6.32 19.03 2.69
CA GLU A 127 7.58 18.45 3.21
C GLU A 127 8.22 17.42 2.27
N PHE A 128 7.57 17.06 1.16
CA PHE A 128 8.10 16.02 0.25
C PHE A 128 9.49 16.37 -0.30
N LYS A 129 9.78 17.66 -0.51
CA LYS A 129 11.07 18.11 -1.04
C LYS A 129 12.19 17.90 -0.02
N GLU A 130 11.89 18.10 1.25
CA GLU A 130 12.83 17.97 2.36
C GLU A 130 13.26 16.52 2.54
N HIS A 131 12.36 15.57 2.27
CA HIS A 131 12.63 14.14 2.39
C HIS A 131 13.19 13.51 1.10
N TRP A 132 12.75 13.93 -0.08
CA TRP A 132 13.07 13.25 -1.35
C TRP A 132 13.60 14.16 -2.47
N GLY A 133 13.90 15.42 -2.16
CA GLY A 133 14.33 16.40 -3.13
C GLY A 133 13.23 16.80 -4.13
N LEU A 134 13.59 17.66 -5.08
CA LEU A 134 12.61 18.25 -6.02
C LEU A 134 11.97 17.21 -6.94
N LEU A 135 12.76 16.27 -7.48
CA LEU A 135 12.22 15.26 -8.37
C LEU A 135 11.29 14.30 -7.62
N GLY A 136 11.68 13.88 -6.41
CA GLY A 136 10.84 13.04 -5.57
C GLY A 136 9.54 13.72 -5.20
N ALA A 137 9.59 15.00 -4.80
CA ALA A 137 8.40 15.79 -4.52
C ALA A 137 7.41 15.81 -5.71
N ASN A 138 7.89 16.07 -6.93
CA ASN A 138 7.04 16.08 -8.12
C ASN A 138 6.34 14.73 -8.36
N LEU A 139 7.07 13.62 -8.19
CA LEU A 139 6.53 12.28 -8.38
C LEU A 139 5.52 11.91 -7.29
N LEU A 140 5.81 12.29 -6.04
CA LEU A 140 4.96 12.04 -4.88
C LEU A 140 3.69 12.87 -4.90
N HIS A 141 3.74 14.14 -5.31
CA HIS A 141 2.53 14.97 -5.51
C HIS A 141 1.59 14.33 -6.52
N GLY A 142 2.11 13.91 -7.68
CA GLY A 142 1.30 13.21 -8.69
C GLY A 142 0.68 11.93 -8.14
N ALA A 143 1.47 11.08 -7.48
CA ALA A 143 1.01 9.81 -6.94
C ALA A 143 -0.02 9.97 -5.79
N GLN A 144 0.14 11.00 -4.94
CA GLN A 144 -0.84 11.32 -3.89
C GLN A 144 -2.18 11.78 -4.49
N LEU A 145 -2.16 12.66 -5.48
CA LEU A 145 -3.38 13.14 -6.14
C LEU A 145 -4.11 12.00 -6.87
N ASP A 146 -3.35 11.10 -7.51
CA ASP A 146 -3.90 9.90 -8.12
C ASP A 146 -4.56 8.98 -7.07
N PHE A 147 -3.98 8.84 -5.87
CA PHE A 147 -4.58 8.09 -4.76
C PHE A 147 -5.87 8.68 -4.25
N LEU A 148 -5.89 9.98 -3.93
CA LEU A 148 -7.11 10.62 -3.46
C LEU A 148 -8.23 10.55 -4.50
N SER A 149 -7.88 10.66 -5.78
CA SER A 149 -8.81 10.48 -6.89
C SER A 149 -9.31 9.04 -7.00
N SER A 150 -8.47 8.04 -6.73
CA SER A 150 -8.87 6.65 -6.79
C SER A 150 -9.87 6.27 -5.71
N LEU A 151 -9.79 6.86 -4.51
CA LEU A 151 -10.79 6.63 -3.46
C LEU A 151 -12.21 6.96 -3.97
N VAL A 152 -12.33 8.04 -4.77
CA VAL A 152 -13.59 8.41 -5.44
C VAL A 152 -13.97 7.40 -6.52
N ILE A 153 -13.01 6.94 -7.33
CA ILE A 153 -13.26 5.95 -8.38
C ILE A 153 -13.75 4.64 -7.77
N ASP A 154 -13.03 4.10 -6.78
CA ASP A 154 -13.30 2.81 -6.14
C ASP A 154 -14.72 2.76 -5.55
N HIS A 155 -15.17 3.87 -4.95
CA HIS A 155 -16.54 3.99 -4.47
C HIS A 155 -17.56 4.17 -5.61
N SER A 156 -17.21 4.92 -6.65
CA SER A 156 -18.09 5.16 -7.81
C SER A 156 -18.33 3.91 -8.66
N ILE A 157 -17.41 2.94 -8.61
CA ILE A 157 -17.49 1.68 -9.39
C ILE A 157 -17.89 0.47 -8.55
N ARG A 158 -18.22 0.63 -7.26
CA ARG A 158 -18.54 -0.49 -6.36
C ARG A 158 -19.63 -1.42 -6.91
N ASP A 159 -20.64 -0.83 -7.56
CA ASP A 159 -21.79 -1.53 -8.12
C ASP A 159 -21.71 -1.72 -9.65
N ILE A 160 -20.54 -1.51 -10.25
CA ILE A 160 -20.39 -1.68 -11.71
C ILE A 160 -20.55 -3.15 -12.11
N GLU A 161 -21.33 -3.40 -13.15
CA GLU A 161 -21.38 -4.72 -13.76
C GLU A 161 -20.10 -4.98 -14.57
N ILE A 162 -19.25 -5.88 -14.08
CA ILE A 162 -18.06 -6.34 -14.80
C ILE A 162 -18.49 -7.22 -15.98
N GLN A 163 -18.40 -6.67 -17.18
CA GLN A 163 -18.66 -7.41 -18.41
C GLN A 163 -17.59 -8.50 -18.62
N ASN A 164 -18.02 -9.76 -18.75
CA ASN A 164 -17.12 -10.89 -19.02
C ASN A 164 -16.38 -10.71 -20.36
N SER A 165 -15.14 -11.19 -20.45
CA SER A 165 -14.31 -11.27 -21.67
C SER A 165 -13.89 -9.95 -22.35
N GLY A 166 -14.56 -8.82 -22.10
CA GLY A 166 -14.22 -7.51 -22.66
C GLY A 166 -13.37 -6.60 -21.77
N THR A 167 -13.22 -6.92 -20.48
CA THR A 167 -12.68 -6.02 -19.45
C THR A 167 -11.37 -6.50 -18.81
N LEU A 168 -10.60 -7.37 -19.50
CA LEU A 168 -9.44 -8.06 -18.92
C LEU A 168 -8.40 -7.15 -18.25
N ARG A 169 -8.28 -5.90 -18.73
CA ARG A 169 -7.34 -4.90 -18.19
C ARG A 169 -7.92 -4.04 -17.08
N PHE A 170 -9.24 -4.04 -16.90
CA PHE A 170 -9.94 -3.13 -16.00
C PHE A 170 -9.54 -3.32 -14.52
N PRO A 171 -9.50 -4.55 -13.97
CA PRO A 171 -9.10 -4.75 -12.56
C PRO A 171 -7.67 -4.29 -12.27
N GLN A 172 -6.75 -4.49 -13.21
CA GLN A 172 -5.36 -4.01 -13.07
C GLN A 172 -5.27 -2.49 -13.26
N PHE A 173 -6.10 -1.93 -14.12
CA PHE A 173 -6.16 -0.49 -14.34
C PHE A 173 -6.62 0.25 -13.09
N THR A 174 -7.72 -0.18 -12.46
CA THR A 174 -8.22 0.47 -11.23
C THR A 174 -7.16 0.45 -10.13
N ARG A 175 -6.44 -0.69 -10.00
CA ARG A 175 -5.33 -0.79 -9.05
C ARG A 175 -4.15 0.13 -9.37
N ARG A 176 -3.81 0.30 -10.65
CA ARG A 176 -2.71 1.19 -11.08
C ARG A 176 -3.05 2.67 -10.95
N VAL A 177 -4.33 3.03 -11.12
CA VAL A 177 -4.80 4.41 -10.91
C VAL A 177 -4.68 4.81 -9.44
N SER A 178 -4.77 3.85 -8.51
CA SER A 178 -4.66 4.13 -7.08
C SER A 178 -3.41 4.88 -6.64
N GLY A 179 -2.28 4.83 -7.34
CA GLY A 179 -1.13 5.69 -7.02
C GLY A 179 -0.42 5.42 -5.67
N ILE A 180 -1.06 4.79 -4.68
CA ILE A 180 -0.47 4.49 -3.37
C ILE A 180 0.73 3.55 -3.48
N GLY A 181 0.67 2.58 -4.40
CA GLY A 181 1.79 1.70 -4.71
C GLY A 181 3.00 2.47 -5.26
N ARG A 182 2.78 3.55 -6.02
CA ARG A 182 3.85 4.45 -6.49
C ARG A 182 4.49 5.19 -5.32
N VAL A 183 3.68 5.73 -4.42
CA VAL A 183 4.19 6.41 -3.21
C VAL A 183 5.07 5.47 -2.40
N TYR A 184 4.57 4.29 -2.06
CA TYR A 184 5.32 3.32 -1.24
C TYR A 184 6.55 2.75 -1.94
N ALA A 185 6.47 2.47 -3.24
CA ALA A 185 7.64 2.05 -4.01
C ALA A 185 8.74 3.13 -4.02
N PHE A 186 8.34 4.41 -4.04
CA PHE A 186 9.30 5.52 -4.04
C PHE A 186 9.96 5.67 -2.66
N TYR A 187 9.18 5.57 -1.58
CA TYR A 187 9.67 5.64 -0.21
C TYR A 187 10.64 4.51 0.15
N ALA A 188 10.58 3.37 -0.55
CA ALA A 188 11.38 2.19 -0.23
C ALA A 188 12.89 2.40 -0.43
N PHE A 189 13.30 3.38 -1.25
CA PHE A 189 14.71 3.63 -1.52
C PHE A 189 15.22 4.84 -0.71
N PRO A 190 16.38 4.70 -0.04
CA PRO A 190 17.02 5.83 0.64
C PRO A 190 17.18 7.06 -0.28
N PRO A 191 16.85 8.28 0.20
CA PRO A 191 16.90 9.49 -0.62
C PRO A 191 18.28 9.84 -1.20
N ASP A 192 19.36 9.32 -0.61
CA ASP A 192 20.74 9.51 -1.07
C ASP A 192 21.12 8.55 -2.22
N LEU A 193 20.32 7.52 -2.51
CA LEU A 193 20.56 6.63 -3.65
C LEU A 193 20.26 7.34 -4.96
N GLY A 194 21.18 7.21 -5.91
CA GLY A 194 21.01 7.75 -7.25
C GLY A 194 19.81 7.10 -7.94
N LEU A 195 18.93 7.90 -8.53
CA LEU A 195 17.75 7.44 -9.26
C LEU A 195 18.08 6.31 -10.27
N LYS A 196 19.22 6.41 -10.95
CA LYS A 196 19.66 5.42 -11.96
C LYS A 196 19.93 4.03 -11.38
N ASP A 197 20.20 3.94 -10.09
CA ASP A 197 20.54 2.68 -9.41
C ASP A 197 19.31 1.83 -9.10
N TRP A 198 18.10 2.42 -9.12
CA TRP A 198 16.88 1.71 -8.72
C TRP A 198 15.66 1.99 -9.60
N ILE A 199 15.62 3.06 -10.42
CA ILE A 199 14.41 3.42 -11.17
C ILE A 199 13.90 2.32 -12.11
N GLN A 200 14.77 1.43 -12.60
CA GLN A 200 14.37 0.31 -13.45
C GLN A 200 13.52 -0.73 -12.70
N VAL A 201 13.69 -0.89 -11.38
CA VAL A 201 12.86 -1.82 -10.59
C VAL A 201 11.54 -1.19 -10.16
N TYR A 202 11.41 0.14 -10.23
CA TYR A 202 10.24 0.86 -9.71
C TYR A 202 8.90 0.31 -10.22
N PRO A 203 8.70 0.00 -11.52
CA PRO A 203 7.45 -0.62 -11.98
C PRO A 203 7.17 -1.99 -11.35
N ASP A 204 8.18 -2.84 -11.22
CA ASP A 204 8.05 -4.16 -10.59
C ASP A 204 7.74 -4.04 -9.09
N LEU A 205 8.32 -3.04 -8.40
CA LEU A 205 8.01 -2.79 -6.99
C LEU A 205 6.57 -2.28 -6.78
N VAL A 206 6.09 -1.40 -7.66
CA VAL A 206 4.70 -0.94 -7.64
C VAL A 206 3.73 -2.11 -7.84
N ASP A 207 4.00 -2.95 -8.84
CA ASP A 207 3.18 -4.15 -9.11
C ASP A 207 3.26 -5.13 -7.93
N TYR A 208 4.45 -5.35 -7.32
CA TYR A 208 4.60 -6.16 -6.11
C TYR A 208 3.73 -5.64 -4.96
N ILE A 209 3.82 -4.35 -4.63
CA ILE A 209 3.05 -3.74 -3.53
C ILE A 209 1.55 -3.95 -3.74
N CYS A 210 1.06 -3.64 -4.94
CA CYS A 210 -0.34 -3.77 -5.28
C CYS A 210 -0.81 -5.22 -5.18
N PHE A 211 -0.10 -6.17 -5.80
CA PHE A 211 -0.50 -7.57 -5.88
C PHE A 211 -0.35 -8.30 -4.54
N VAL A 212 0.68 -7.98 -3.75
CA VAL A 212 0.87 -8.56 -2.42
C VAL A 212 -0.21 -8.07 -1.47
N ASN A 213 -0.60 -6.80 -1.55
CA ASN A 213 -1.72 -6.31 -0.77
C ASN A 213 -3.01 -7.06 -1.11
N ASP A 214 -3.38 -7.16 -2.40
CA ASP A 214 -4.56 -7.91 -2.86
C ASP A 214 -4.49 -9.42 -2.49
N LEU A 215 -3.29 -10.02 -2.51
CA LEU A 215 -3.07 -11.43 -2.12
C LEU A 215 -3.28 -11.64 -0.62
N LEU A 216 -2.71 -10.77 0.21
CA LEU A 216 -2.71 -10.89 1.67
C LEU A 216 -4.00 -10.35 2.32
N SER A 217 -4.75 -9.49 1.63
CA SER A 217 -6.08 -9.04 2.08
C SER A 217 -7.21 -9.98 1.69
N PHE A 218 -7.02 -10.82 0.67
CA PHE A 218 -8.06 -11.66 0.10
C PHE A 218 -8.79 -12.54 1.12
N TYR A 219 -8.08 -13.07 2.12
CA TYR A 219 -8.71 -13.90 3.17
C TYR A 219 -9.79 -13.12 3.93
N MET A 220 -9.47 -11.93 4.40
CA MET A 220 -10.44 -11.07 5.09
C MET A 220 -11.56 -10.62 4.14
N GLU A 221 -11.24 -10.29 2.89
CA GLU A 221 -12.24 -9.87 1.91
C GLU A 221 -13.26 -10.97 1.62
N GLU A 222 -12.82 -12.22 1.49
CA GLU A 222 -13.73 -13.36 1.34
C GLU A 222 -14.56 -13.60 2.62
N LEU A 223 -13.98 -13.41 3.81
CA LEU A 223 -14.72 -13.51 5.08
C LEU A 223 -15.82 -12.46 5.21
N THR A 224 -15.58 -11.24 4.71
CA THR A 224 -16.52 -10.12 4.77
C THR A 224 -17.50 -10.08 3.60
N GLY A 225 -17.32 -10.96 2.61
CA GLY A 225 -18.14 -11.00 1.39
C GLY A 225 -17.83 -9.84 0.42
N ASN A 226 -16.74 -9.10 0.63
CA ASN A 226 -16.32 -8.05 -0.28
C ASN A 226 -15.84 -8.68 -1.59
N SER A 227 -16.57 -8.44 -2.69
CA SER A 227 -16.21 -8.93 -4.03
C SER A 227 -15.75 -7.82 -5.00
N ALA A 228 -15.66 -6.58 -4.51
CA ALA A 228 -15.10 -5.44 -5.23
C ALA A 228 -13.58 -5.36 -5.03
N ASN A 229 -12.90 -6.49 -5.28
CA ASN A 229 -11.44 -6.62 -5.15
C ASN A 229 -10.81 -7.17 -6.44
N CYS A 230 -9.49 -7.01 -6.59
CA CYS A 230 -8.79 -7.37 -7.83
C CYS A 230 -8.95 -8.86 -8.18
N VAL A 231 -8.95 -9.76 -7.18
CA VAL A 231 -9.09 -11.21 -7.38
C VAL A 231 -10.48 -11.57 -7.89
N SER A 232 -11.52 -11.08 -7.22
CA SER A 232 -12.93 -11.34 -7.57
C SER A 232 -13.30 -10.73 -8.92
N MET A 233 -12.90 -9.49 -9.19
CA MET A 233 -13.11 -8.85 -10.50
C MET A 233 -12.32 -9.55 -11.60
N GLY A 234 -11.08 -9.95 -11.32
CA GLY A 234 -10.23 -10.71 -12.25
C GLY A 234 -10.81 -12.08 -12.59
N ALA A 235 -11.33 -12.79 -11.59
CA ALA A 235 -12.01 -14.08 -11.75
C ALA A 235 -13.23 -13.96 -12.67
N LYS A 236 -14.11 -12.98 -12.40
CA LYS A 236 -15.28 -12.67 -13.26
C LYS A 236 -14.85 -12.33 -14.69
N SER A 237 -13.95 -11.36 -14.85
CA SER A 237 -13.51 -10.87 -16.16
C SER A 237 -12.91 -11.98 -17.05
N LYS A 238 -12.17 -12.92 -16.45
CA LYS A 238 -11.54 -14.06 -17.14
C LYS A 238 -12.41 -15.31 -17.23
N GLY A 239 -13.54 -15.37 -16.53
CA GLY A 239 -14.37 -16.58 -16.45
C GLY A 239 -13.70 -17.76 -15.75
N ILE A 240 -12.87 -17.48 -14.73
CA ILE A 240 -12.15 -18.47 -13.92
C ILE A 240 -12.60 -18.42 -12.46
N THR A 241 -12.21 -19.40 -11.65
CA THR A 241 -12.49 -19.38 -10.21
C THR A 241 -11.66 -18.33 -9.47
N LYS A 242 -12.12 -17.86 -8.31
CA LYS A 242 -11.36 -16.92 -7.48
C LYS A 242 -10.01 -17.49 -7.04
N ILE A 243 -9.93 -18.78 -6.73
CA ILE A 243 -8.66 -19.44 -6.37
C ILE A 243 -7.69 -19.47 -7.55
N GLU A 244 -8.15 -19.71 -8.77
CA GLU A 244 -7.29 -19.62 -9.96
C GLU A 244 -6.80 -18.19 -10.18
N ALA A 245 -7.67 -17.18 -10.00
CA ALA A 245 -7.28 -15.78 -10.07
C ALA A 245 -6.26 -15.40 -8.98
N LEU A 246 -6.44 -15.88 -7.74
CA LEU A 246 -5.51 -15.67 -6.63
C LEU A 246 -4.13 -16.28 -6.92
N LYS A 247 -4.10 -17.51 -7.45
CA LYS A 247 -2.84 -18.18 -7.85
C LYS A 247 -2.11 -17.39 -8.95
N GLN A 248 -2.83 -16.92 -9.96
CA GLN A 248 -2.24 -16.07 -11.00
C GLN A 248 -1.70 -14.76 -10.43
N LEU A 249 -2.40 -14.14 -9.49
CA LEU A 249 -1.95 -12.92 -8.82
C LEU A 249 -0.69 -13.16 -7.99
N ALA A 250 -0.64 -14.27 -7.24
CA ALA A 250 0.52 -14.69 -6.47
C ALA A 250 1.76 -14.94 -7.36
N ASP A 251 1.56 -15.54 -8.53
CA ASP A 251 2.62 -15.72 -9.52
C ASP A 251 3.12 -14.38 -10.07
N LEU A 252 2.22 -13.44 -10.40
CA LEU A 252 2.60 -12.09 -10.85
C LEU A 252 3.38 -11.32 -9.77
N ALA A 253 2.99 -11.43 -8.50
CA ALA A 253 3.69 -10.84 -7.38
C ALA A 253 5.12 -11.41 -7.24
N ALA A 254 5.24 -12.75 -7.26
CA ALA A 254 6.53 -13.43 -7.15
C ALA A 254 7.45 -13.10 -8.34
N ASP A 255 6.92 -13.06 -9.55
CA ASP A 255 7.68 -12.70 -10.75
C ASP A 255 8.20 -11.26 -10.67
N SER A 256 7.40 -10.34 -10.14
CA SER A 256 7.82 -8.93 -9.94
C SER A 256 8.95 -8.83 -8.92
N TYR A 257 8.86 -9.58 -7.82
CA TYR A 257 9.96 -9.69 -6.84
C TYR A 257 11.25 -10.25 -7.47
N CYS A 258 11.13 -11.34 -8.23
CA CYS A 258 12.28 -12.02 -8.84
C CYS A 258 12.96 -11.15 -9.90
N ARG A 259 12.18 -10.50 -10.77
CA ARG A 259 12.69 -9.54 -11.77
C ARG A 259 13.36 -8.37 -11.08
N GLY A 260 12.72 -7.77 -10.07
CA GLY A 260 13.29 -6.65 -9.33
C GLY A 260 14.61 -6.99 -8.66
N SER A 261 14.67 -8.14 -7.98
CA SER A 261 15.91 -8.66 -7.38
C SER A 261 17.02 -8.86 -8.44
N LYS A 262 16.67 -9.33 -9.63
CA LYS A 262 17.62 -9.52 -10.74
C LYS A 262 18.13 -8.20 -11.30
N LEU A 263 17.25 -7.21 -11.50
CA LEU A 263 17.60 -5.88 -12.01
C LEU A 263 18.57 -5.14 -11.08
N LEU A 264 18.47 -5.39 -9.78
CA LEU A 264 19.28 -4.75 -8.76
C LEU A 264 20.56 -5.50 -8.39
N GLN A 265 20.90 -6.63 -9.05
CA GLN A 265 22.08 -7.44 -8.70
C GLN A 265 23.40 -6.64 -8.74
N SER A 266 23.51 -5.64 -9.61
CA SER A 266 24.66 -4.74 -9.71
C SER A 266 24.62 -3.54 -8.76
N HIS A 267 23.54 -3.38 -7.97
CA HIS A 267 23.28 -2.22 -7.11
C HIS A 267 22.97 -2.69 -5.67
N PRO A 268 23.97 -3.13 -4.89
CA PRO A 268 23.74 -3.84 -3.63
C PRO A 268 22.92 -3.04 -2.60
N ARG A 269 23.20 -1.75 -2.41
CA ARG A 269 22.41 -0.89 -1.49
C ARG A 269 20.93 -0.82 -1.88
N ALA A 270 20.64 -0.72 -3.19
CA ALA A 270 19.28 -0.69 -3.69
C ALA A 270 18.60 -2.07 -3.57
N LEU A 271 19.35 -3.16 -3.83
CA LEU A 271 18.87 -4.53 -3.66
C LEU A 271 18.50 -4.82 -2.20
N ASP A 272 19.33 -4.39 -1.25
CA ASP A 272 19.09 -4.56 0.17
C ASP A 272 17.84 -3.78 0.62
N ALA A 273 17.71 -2.52 0.19
CA ALA A 273 16.52 -1.72 0.45
C ALA A 273 15.24 -2.35 -0.15
N PHE A 274 15.31 -2.82 -1.40
CA PHE A 274 14.20 -3.51 -2.07
C PHE A 274 13.78 -4.79 -1.33
N ARG A 275 14.74 -5.65 -0.96
CA ARG A 275 14.45 -6.91 -0.25
C ARG A 275 13.92 -6.67 1.16
N SER A 276 14.55 -5.74 1.89
CA SER A 276 14.10 -5.30 3.21
C SER A 276 12.65 -4.84 3.16
N PHE A 277 12.34 -3.94 2.22
CA PHE A 277 10.98 -3.47 2.02
C PHE A 277 10.01 -4.60 1.65
N CYS A 278 10.33 -5.45 0.68
CA CYS A 278 9.43 -6.52 0.24
C CYS A 278 9.09 -7.52 1.36
N ALA A 279 10.07 -7.91 2.17
CA ALA A 279 9.88 -8.79 3.32
C ALA A 279 9.11 -8.09 4.45
N GLY A 280 9.49 -6.84 4.75
CA GLY A 280 8.81 -6.01 5.73
C GLY A 280 7.35 -5.73 5.36
N TYR A 281 7.04 -5.59 4.07
CA TYR A 281 5.67 -5.38 3.60
C TYR A 281 4.77 -6.59 3.89
N VAL A 282 5.31 -7.82 3.78
CA VAL A 282 4.63 -9.02 4.29
C VAL A 282 4.47 -8.94 5.81
N GLY A 283 5.48 -8.46 6.52
CA GLY A 283 5.43 -8.20 7.96
C GLY A 283 4.30 -7.27 8.39
N SER A 284 4.12 -6.14 7.70
CA SER A 284 3.02 -5.21 7.99
C SER A 284 1.64 -5.86 7.87
N HIS A 285 1.48 -6.82 6.94
CA HIS A 285 0.24 -7.57 6.80
C HIS A 285 0.09 -8.65 7.86
N ALA A 286 1.20 -9.27 8.30
CA ALA A 286 1.18 -10.27 9.36
C ALA A 286 0.78 -9.68 10.72
N ILE A 287 1.21 -8.45 11.05
CA ILE A 287 0.81 -7.76 12.28
C ILE A 287 -0.56 -7.10 12.21
N GLY A 288 -0.99 -6.73 11.01
CA GLY A 288 -2.27 -6.07 10.81
C GLY A 288 -3.42 -7.01 11.13
N THR A 289 -4.04 -6.84 12.30
CA THR A 289 -5.21 -7.63 12.73
C THR A 289 -6.34 -7.59 11.71
N ARG A 290 -6.46 -6.49 10.95
CA ARG A 290 -7.42 -6.32 9.86
C ARG A 290 -7.35 -7.42 8.79
N TYR A 291 -6.18 -8.03 8.55
CA TYR A 291 -6.03 -9.03 7.49
C TYR A 291 -6.37 -10.45 7.94
N LYS A 292 -6.50 -10.68 9.26
CA LYS A 292 -6.84 -11.98 9.86
C LYS A 292 -5.89 -13.12 9.47
N LEU A 293 -4.67 -12.82 9.06
CA LEU A 293 -3.70 -13.83 8.62
C LEU A 293 -3.25 -14.76 9.75
N ALA A 294 -3.37 -14.35 11.02
CA ALA A 294 -3.09 -15.21 12.17
C ALA A 294 -4.07 -16.40 12.31
N GLU A 295 -5.24 -16.32 11.65
CA GLU A 295 -6.20 -17.43 11.56
C GLU A 295 -5.73 -18.49 10.55
N LEU A 296 -4.80 -18.14 9.65
CA LEU A 296 -4.17 -19.05 8.70
C LEU A 296 -2.90 -19.66 9.30
N GLY A 297 -2.69 -20.96 9.11
CA GLY A 297 -1.49 -21.67 9.57
C GLY A 297 -0.25 -21.43 8.69
N LEU A 298 0.08 -20.18 8.40
CA LEU A 298 1.18 -19.75 7.50
C LEU A 298 2.59 -20.00 8.06
#